data_AF-A0A1V4U5R8-F1
#
_entry.id   AF-A0A1V4U5R8-F1
#
_cell.length_a   1.000
_cell.length_b   1.000
_cell.length_c   1.000
_cell.angle_alpha   90.00
_cell.angle_beta   90.00
_cell.angle_gamma   90.00
#
_symmetry.space_group_name_H-M   'P 1'
#
loop_
_entity.id
_entity.type
_entity.pdbx_description
1 polymer ?
#
loop_
_entity_poly.entity_id
_entity_poly.type
_entity_poly.pdbx_seq_one_letter_code
_entity_poly.pdbx_strand_id
1 'polypeptide(L)'
;MNIDFAILIAGIIIAVALFFMIKDITKLIINSILGLLILFFVNLFNIMGSLGRPDIPYSLVNVLLCILGGIPGALIVIVLHLLGIEGF
;
A
#
# COMPACT_ATOMS: atom_id res chain seq x y z
N MET A 1 3.19 -19.19 -21.23
CA MET A 1 3.57 -19.32 -19.81
C MET A 1 2.27 -19.23 -19.02
N ASN A 2 1.82 -20.37 -18.50
CA ASN A 2 0.45 -20.56 -18.03
C ASN A 2 0.19 -19.70 -16.78
N ILE A 3 -0.97 -19.04 -16.77
CA ILE A 3 -1.40 -18.07 -15.74
C ILE A 3 -1.25 -18.61 -14.31
N ASP A 4 -1.33 -19.92 -14.13
CA ASP A 4 -1.13 -20.63 -12.85
C ASP A 4 0.27 -20.41 -12.25
N PHE A 5 1.32 -20.43 -13.08
CA PHE A 5 2.69 -20.17 -12.61
C PHE A 5 2.89 -18.70 -12.24
N ALA A 6 2.25 -17.77 -12.97
CA ALA A 6 2.33 -16.35 -12.66
C ALA A 6 1.68 -16.02 -11.32
N ILE A 7 0.54 -16.66 -11.00
CA ILE A 7 -0.17 -16.51 -9.73
C ILE A 7 0.65 -17.09 -8.57
N LEU A 8 1.26 -18.26 -8.75
CA LEU A 8 2.13 -18.86 -7.72
C LEU A 8 3.36 -17.99 -7.43
N ILE A 9 4.00 -17.45 -8.46
CA ILE A 9 5.16 -16.57 -8.30
C ILE A 9 4.74 -15.27 -7.60
N ALA A 10 3.61 -14.66 -7.98
CA ALA A 10 3.08 -13.47 -7.31
C ALA A 10 2.76 -13.75 -5.83
N GLY A 11 2.14 -14.89 -5.52
CA GLY A 11 1.84 -15.29 -4.15
C GLY A 11 3.09 -15.50 -3.30
N ILE A 12 4.14 -16.10 -3.85
CA ILE A 12 5.44 -16.29 -3.18
C ILE A 12 6.12 -14.95 -2.94
N ILE A 13 6.09 -14.03 -3.91
CA ILE A 13 6.64 -12.68 -3.74
C ILE A 13 5.93 -11.93 -2.62
N ILE A 14 4.60 -12.01 -2.56
CA ILE A 14 3.79 -11.40 -1.49
C ILE A 14 4.11 -12.04 -0.13
N ALA A 15 4.19 -13.37 -0.06
CA ALA A 15 4.52 -14.08 1.18
C ALA A 15 5.93 -13.76 1.69
N VAL A 16 6.92 -13.69 0.79
CA VAL A 16 8.30 -13.32 1.13
C VAL A 16 8.38 -11.85 1.55
N ALA A 17 7.64 -10.95 0.89
CA ALA A 17 7.56 -9.54 1.29
C ALA A 17 6.94 -9.38 2.69
N LEU A 18 5.87 -10.11 3.00
CA LEU A 18 5.28 -10.14 4.35
C LEU A 18 6.24 -10.71 5.38
N PHE A 19 6.93 -11.80 5.05
CA PHE A 19 7.87 -12.44 5.98
C PHE A 19 9.09 -11.57 6.27
N PHE A 20 9.56 -10.81 5.28
CA PHE A 20 10.65 -9.87 5.47
C PHE A 20 10.23 -8.65 6.29
N MET A 21 8.96 -8.22 6.20
CA MET A 21 8.41 -7.12 7.01
C MET A 21 8.33 -7.44 8.51
N ILE A 22 8.09 -8.69 8.89
CA ILE A 22 7.88 -9.08 10.30
C ILE A 22 9.20 -9.24 11.07
N LYS A 23 10.32 -9.40 10.37
CA LYS A 23 11.60 -9.80 10.98
C LYS A 23 12.29 -8.72 11.83
N ASP A 24 11.86 -7.46 11.73
CA ASP A 24 12.42 -6.33 12.48
C ASP A 24 11.33 -5.31 12.85
N ILE A 25 10.89 -5.30 14.11
CA ILE A 25 9.89 -4.35 14.65
C ILE A 25 10.32 -2.89 14.45
N THR A 26 11.62 -2.58 14.57
CA THR A 26 12.16 -1.24 14.34
C THR A 26 12.03 -0.81 12.88
N LYS A 27 12.22 -1.74 11.94
CA LYS A 27 12.02 -1.48 10.51
C LYS A 27 10.53 -1.35 10.18
N LEU A 28 9.65 -2.06 10.89
CA LEU A 28 8.20 -1.93 10.75
C LEU A 28 7.72 -0.51 11.06
N ILE A 29 8.20 0.09 12.15
CA ILE A 29 7.84 1.46 12.56
C ILE A 29 8.30 2.49 11.52
N ILE A 30 9.56 2.39 11.06
CA ILE A 30 10.10 3.29 10.04
C ILE A 30 9.34 3.12 8.72
N ASN A 31 9.07 1.88 8.32
CA ASN A 31 8.31 1.57 7.09
C ASN A 31 6.86 2.08 7.17
N SER A 32 6.25 2.04 8.35
CA SER A 32 4.92 2.62 8.62
C SER A 32 4.89 4.13 8.44
N ILE A 33 5.88 4.83 9.01
CA ILE A 33 6.02 6.29 8.86
C ILE A 33 6.24 6.65 7.39
N LEU A 34 7.12 5.90 6.69
CA LEU A 34 7.36 6.08 5.25
C LEU A 34 6.10 5.84 4.42
N GLY A 35 5.30 4.81 4.74
CA GLY A 35 4.03 4.54 4.08
C GLY A 35 3.05 5.71 4.22
N LEU A 36 2.87 6.21 5.45
CA LEU A 36 2.03 7.37 5.72
C LEU A 36 2.53 8.62 5.01
N LEU A 37 3.85 8.81 4.97
CA LEU A 37 4.50 9.92 4.28
C LEU A 37 4.26 9.84 2.76
N ILE A 38 4.25 8.64 2.18
CA ILE A 38 3.93 8.43 0.76
C ILE A 38 2.48 8.82 0.47
N LEU A 39 1.51 8.37 1.27
CA LEU A 39 0.11 8.83 1.14
C LEU A 39 0.01 10.35 1.22
N PHE A 40 0.76 10.94 2.16
CA PHE A 40 0.82 12.38 2.31
C PHE A 40 1.36 13.08 1.08
N PHE A 41 2.45 12.59 0.48
CA PHE A 41 2.96 13.14 -0.77
C PHE A 41 2.01 12.93 -1.94
N VAL A 42 1.35 11.78 -2.06
CA VAL A 42 0.37 11.51 -3.12
C VAL A 42 -0.80 12.49 -3.08
N ASN A 43 -1.28 12.78 -1.87
CA ASN A 43 -2.34 13.77 -1.65
C ASN A 43 -1.80 15.21 -1.86
N LEU A 44 -0.60 15.53 -1.35
CA LEU A 44 0.02 16.87 -1.48
C LEU A 44 0.32 17.24 -2.94
N PHE A 45 0.83 16.30 -3.73
CA PHE A 45 1.08 16.49 -5.17
C PHE A 45 -0.19 16.33 -6.01
N ASN A 46 -1.33 16.08 -5.38
CA ASN A 46 -2.62 15.87 -6.03
C ASN A 46 -2.54 14.87 -7.20
N ILE A 47 -1.76 13.80 -6.99
CA ILE A 47 -1.50 12.78 -8.02
C ILE A 47 -2.80 12.05 -8.35
N MET A 48 -3.68 11.91 -7.36
CA MET A 48 -5.02 11.36 -7.52
C MET A 48 -5.95 12.28 -8.30
N GLY A 49 -5.94 13.59 -8.05
CA GLY A 49 -6.69 14.55 -8.84
C GLY A 49 -6.18 14.68 -10.28
N SER A 50 -4.87 14.51 -10.50
CA SER A 50 -4.31 14.41 -11.87
C SER A 50 -4.81 13.17 -12.62
N LEU A 51 -5.33 12.16 -11.92
CA LEU A 51 -5.94 10.95 -12.47
C LEU A 51 -7.48 11.01 -12.47
N GLY A 52 -8.07 12.17 -12.13
CA GLY A 52 -9.53 12.36 -12.11
C GLY A 52 -10.26 11.67 -10.96
N ARG A 53 -9.53 11.28 -9.90
CA ARG A 53 -10.06 10.65 -8.69
C ARG A 53 -9.98 11.60 -7.50
N PRO A 54 -10.90 11.51 -6.53
CA PRO A 54 -10.81 12.26 -5.28
C PRO A 54 -9.54 11.87 -4.50
N ASP A 55 -9.15 12.74 -3.57
CA ASP A 55 -7.99 12.49 -2.72
C ASP A 55 -8.21 11.26 -1.83
N ILE A 56 -7.12 10.54 -1.54
CA ILE A 56 -7.16 9.34 -0.70
C ILE A 56 -7.48 9.78 0.75
N PRO A 57 -8.63 9.36 1.31
CA PRO A 57 -9.00 9.76 2.66
C PRO A 57 -8.09 9.08 3.69
N TYR A 58 -7.73 9.83 4.74
CA TYR A 58 -7.06 9.25 5.92
C TYR A 58 -8.07 8.52 6.81
N SER A 59 -8.69 7.48 6.27
CA SER A 59 -9.58 6.60 7.03
C SER A 59 -8.78 5.72 8.00
N LEU A 60 -9.44 5.27 9.08
CA LEU A 60 -8.86 4.36 10.06
C LEU A 60 -8.26 3.11 9.37
N VAL A 61 -8.91 2.65 8.30
CA VAL A 61 -8.49 1.48 7.54
C VAL A 61 -7.19 1.72 6.77
N ASN A 62 -7.07 2.87 6.10
CA ASN A 62 -5.88 3.28 5.35
C ASN A 62 -4.67 3.46 6.27
N VAL A 63 -4.89 4.12 7.41
CA VAL A 63 -3.87 4.32 8.43
C VAL A 63 -3.43 2.96 8.99
N LEU A 64 -4.36 2.04 9.26
CA LEU A 64 -4.04 0.71 9.75
C LEU A 64 -3.29 -0.13 8.71
N LEU A 65 -3.68 -0.06 7.44
CA LEU A 65 -2.95 -0.71 6.33
C LEU A 65 -1.53 -0.16 6.19
N CYS A 66 -1.33 1.15 6.39
CA CYS A 66 0.01 1.74 6.41
C CYS A 66 0.79 1.39 7.68
N ILE A 67 0.14 1.17 8.82
CA ILE A 67 0.83 0.75 10.04
C ILE A 67 1.25 -0.72 9.99
N LEU A 68 0.38 -1.59 9.46
CA LEU A 68 0.68 -3.00 9.26
C LEU A 68 1.64 -3.23 8.08
N GLY A 69 1.45 -2.49 6.99
CA GLY A 69 2.06 -2.72 5.69
C GLY A 69 3.12 -1.69 5.28
N GLY A 70 3.22 -0.53 5.92
CA GLY A 70 4.18 0.53 5.57
C GLY A 70 4.15 0.93 4.09
N ILE A 71 5.32 0.94 3.43
CA ILE A 71 5.44 1.25 1.99
C ILE A 71 4.54 0.32 1.13
N PRO A 72 4.58 -1.02 1.26
CA PRO A 72 3.65 -1.87 0.52
C PRO A 72 2.19 -1.64 0.91
N GLY A 73 1.90 -1.28 2.17
CA GLY A 73 0.56 -0.87 2.59
C GLY A 73 0.04 0.38 1.86
N ALA A 74 0.88 1.41 1.73
CA ALA A 74 0.58 2.61 0.96
C ALA A 74 0.32 2.28 -0.52
N LEU A 75 1.15 1.42 -1.11
CA LEU A 75 0.99 0.99 -2.49
C LEU A 75 -0.35 0.29 -2.73
N ILE A 76 -0.76 -0.60 -1.81
CA ILE A 76 -2.05 -1.30 -1.89
C ILE A 76 -3.21 -0.30 -1.83
N VAL A 77 -3.15 0.67 -0.90
CA VAL A 77 -4.19 1.70 -0.76
C VAL A 77 -4.32 2.51 -2.06
N ILE A 78 -3.19 2.94 -2.64
CA ILE A 78 -3.19 3.67 -3.91
C ILE A 78 -3.84 2.83 -5.01
N VAL A 79 -3.48 1.55 -5.13
CA VAL A 79 -4.08 0.66 -6.14
C VAL A 79 -5.57 0.43 -5.90
N LEU A 80 -6.01 0.23 -4.66
CA LEU A 80 -7.43 0.06 -4.32
C LEU A 80 -8.25 1.30 -4.68
N HIS A 81 -7.70 2.48 -4.37
CA HIS A 81 -8.32 3.76 -4.69
C HIS A 81 -8.34 4.01 -6.22
N LEU A 82 -7.33 3.53 -6.95
CA LEU A 82 -7.32 3.50 -8.42
C LEU A 82 -8.29 2.46 -9.03
N LEU A 83 -8.69 1.44 -8.29
CA LEU A 83 -9.75 0.52 -8.70
C LEU A 83 -11.16 1.06 -8.42
N GLY A 84 -11.28 2.20 -7.74
CA GLY A 84 -12.56 2.84 -7.46
C GLY A 84 -13.33 2.18 -6.32
N ILE A 85 -12.64 1.42 -5.44
CA ILE A 85 -13.23 0.93 -4.19
C ILE A 85 -13.28 2.11 -3.22
N GLU A 86 -14.35 2.89 -3.35
CA GLU A 86 -14.66 4.04 -2.51
C GLU A 86 -14.96 3.58 -1.08
N GLY A 87 -14.01 3.86 -0.18
CA GLY A 87 -13.95 3.32 1.19
C GLY A 87 -12.52 3.07 1.67
N PHE A 88 -11.59 3.04 0.72
CA PHE A 88 -10.14 3.18 0.89
C PHE A 88 -9.66 4.41 0.13
#